data_AF-E2BW36-F1
#
_entry.id   AF-E2BW36-F1
#
_cell.length_a   1.000
_cell.length_b   1.000
_cell.length_c   1.000
_cell.angle_alpha   90.00
_cell.angle_beta   90.00
_cell.angle_gamma   90.00
#
_symmetry.space_group_name_H-M   'P 1'
#
loop_
_entity.id
_entity.type
_entity.pdbx_description
1 polymer ?
#
loop_
_entity_poly.entity_id
_entity_poly.type
_entity_poly.pdbx_seq_one_letter_code
_entity_poly.pdbx_strand_id
1 'polypeptide(L)'
;MSDYCCNKIIESIVHQLDKVVPNISNMLDLVANVISETRLPLKESTSTQQAPEEKQENNIIKRKHPDDNVHVLALKALGVYCILDKEMAKKYLMVFFYQFSAEQENPDIWVIALKGIFDLLLSYGLEYFEILQIPEERSGWSRMLYTHDVDSVVSLNGRPAIEDNSRNFVHILTGLLDNANQELRTIAAEGLCKLLLNRRISSSSSLVSRLIILCYNPANDDDVYLRQCLCAFFDHFAIRVPDAPERFESAYFPAVRVICNAPDISPLQSIDTYHVSIFILTSITRSSQKFGKQVFDMYNNLAFAILAEILNPDSTINQETLIKSLTVLCVQFEDGPSKENLQEDIERVTNMV
;
A
#
# COMPACT_ATOMS: atom_id res chain seq x y z
N MET A 1 -36.35 15.92 -10.69
CA MET A 1 -34.95 16.33 -10.45
C MET A 1 -34.19 15.05 -10.21
N SER A 2 -33.10 14.77 -10.94
CA SER A 2 -32.29 13.57 -10.70
C SER A 2 -31.69 13.61 -9.29
N ASP A 3 -31.61 12.48 -8.58
CA ASP A 3 -31.07 12.38 -7.20
C ASP A 3 -29.69 13.06 -7.05
N TYR A 4 -28.88 13.04 -8.11
CA TYR A 4 -27.60 13.73 -8.19
C TYR A 4 -27.67 15.25 -7.94
N CYS A 5 -28.75 15.91 -8.39
CA CYS A 5 -28.94 17.34 -8.22
C CYS A 5 -29.32 17.68 -6.78
N CYS A 6 -30.09 16.80 -6.12
CA CYS A 6 -30.45 16.95 -4.71
C CYS A 6 -29.24 16.78 -3.78
N ASN A 7 -28.34 15.82 -4.04
CA ASN A 7 -27.15 15.61 -3.22
C ASN A 7 -26.20 16.83 -3.23
N LYS A 8 -25.94 17.41 -4.41
CA LYS A 8 -25.11 18.63 -4.51
C LYS A 8 -25.72 19.84 -3.79
N ILE A 9 -27.05 19.92 -3.77
CA ILE A 9 -27.75 20.98 -3.01
C ILE A 9 -27.57 20.74 -1.51
N ILE A 10 -27.74 19.51 -1.02
CA ILE A 10 -27.50 19.16 0.39
C ILE A 10 -26.06 19.50 0.79
N GLU A 11 -25.06 19.06 0.01
CA GLU A 11 -23.64 19.38 0.23
C GLU A 11 -23.39 20.90 0.30
N SER A 12 -23.97 21.64 -0.64
CA SER A 12 -23.83 23.11 -0.68
C SER A 12 -24.46 23.78 0.53
N ILE A 13 -25.64 23.32 0.97
CA ILE A 13 -26.33 23.86 2.15
C ILE A 13 -25.50 23.58 3.41
N VAL A 14 -25.03 22.35 3.61
CA VAL A 14 -24.20 21.99 4.77
C VAL A 14 -22.89 22.79 4.77
N HIS A 15 -22.26 23.00 3.61
CA HIS A 15 -21.05 23.81 3.52
C HIS A 15 -21.29 25.29 3.82
N GLN A 16 -22.47 25.83 3.51
CA GLN A 16 -22.83 27.20 3.92
C GLN A 16 -23.13 27.28 5.41
N LEU A 17 -23.77 26.26 5.99
CA LEU A 17 -23.99 26.18 7.44
C LEU A 17 -22.67 26.20 8.21
N ASP A 18 -21.65 25.47 7.75
CA ASP A 18 -20.29 25.48 8.33
C ASP A 18 -19.68 26.89 8.39
N LYS A 19 -19.96 27.75 7.40
CA LYS A 19 -19.46 29.14 7.36
C LYS A 19 -20.22 30.10 8.25
N VAL A 20 -21.51 29.83 8.47
CA VAL A 20 -22.43 30.75 9.17
C VAL A 20 -22.50 30.43 10.66
N VAL A 21 -22.34 29.16 11.05
CA VAL A 21 -22.42 28.74 12.44
C VAL A 21 -21.03 28.88 13.10
N PRO A 22 -20.88 29.70 14.15
CA PRO A 22 -19.57 30.09 14.67
C PRO A 22 -18.86 29.00 15.48
N ASN A 23 -19.54 27.90 15.84
CA ASN A 23 -18.97 26.82 16.64
C ASN A 23 -19.41 25.44 16.11
N ILE A 24 -18.45 24.52 16.00
CA ILE A 24 -18.63 23.13 15.57
C ILE A 24 -19.69 22.41 16.41
N SER A 25 -19.73 22.61 17.73
CA SER A 25 -20.73 21.95 18.60
C SER A 25 -22.16 22.35 18.21
N ASN A 26 -22.39 23.66 18.05
CA ASN A 26 -23.71 24.18 17.66
C ASN A 26 -24.09 23.73 16.24
N MET A 27 -23.10 23.59 15.35
CA MET A 27 -23.31 23.08 14.01
C MET A 27 -23.73 21.61 14.04
N LEU A 28 -23.06 20.78 14.84
CA LEU A 28 -23.40 19.36 15.01
C LEU A 28 -24.80 19.19 15.61
N ASP A 29 -25.16 19.98 16.61
CA ASP A 29 -26.51 19.95 17.21
C ASP A 29 -27.59 20.33 16.18
N LEU A 30 -27.34 21.38 15.39
CA LEU A 30 -28.28 21.82 14.34
C LEU A 30 -28.45 20.75 13.26
N VAL A 31 -27.36 20.16 12.79
CA VAL A 31 -27.39 19.07 11.79
C VAL A 31 -28.09 17.84 12.36
N ALA A 32 -27.82 17.46 13.61
CA ALA A 32 -28.48 16.34 14.27
C ALA A 32 -29.99 16.55 14.41
N ASN A 33 -30.43 17.78 14.71
CA ASN A 33 -31.85 18.14 14.75
C ASN A 33 -32.49 18.01 13.36
N VAL A 34 -31.87 18.55 12.30
CA VAL A 34 -32.39 18.42 10.93
C VAL A 34 -32.47 16.95 10.50
N ILE A 35 -31.46 16.14 10.81
CA ILE A 35 -31.49 14.68 10.55
C ILE A 35 -32.65 14.03 11.30
N SER A 36 -32.88 14.41 12.56
CA SER A 36 -33.96 13.86 13.38
C SER A 36 -35.35 14.24 12.86
N GLU A 37 -35.52 15.47 12.38
CA GLU A 37 -36.77 15.96 11.79
C GLU A 37 -37.07 15.35 10.41
N THR A 38 -36.03 15.10 9.61
CA THR A 38 -36.17 14.53 8.25
C THR A 38 -36.29 13.01 8.26
N ARG A 39 -35.90 12.35 9.35
CA ARG A 39 -36.08 10.90 9.51
C ARG A 39 -37.57 10.59 9.63
N LEU A 40 -38.13 9.94 8.61
CA LEU A 40 -39.49 9.39 8.67
C LEU A 40 -39.65 8.51 9.93
N PRO A 41 -40.78 8.57 10.66
CA PRO A 41 -41.01 7.68 11.79
C PRO A 41 -40.92 6.23 11.29
N LEU A 42 -40.05 5.43 11.91
CA LEU A 42 -39.96 4.00 11.61
C LEU A 42 -41.34 3.39 11.81
N LYS A 43 -41.88 2.69 10.80
CA LYS A 43 -43.00 1.78 11.03
C LYS A 43 -42.55 0.76 12.07
N GLU A 44 -43.13 0.85 13.26
CA GLU A 44 -43.03 -0.16 14.30
C GLU A 44 -43.56 -1.48 13.74
N SER A 45 -42.65 -2.37 13.37
CA SER A 45 -42.96 -3.77 13.16
C SER A 45 -41.75 -4.61 13.54
N THR A 46 -41.55 -4.81 14.84
CA THR A 46 -41.63 -6.11 15.54
C THR A 46 -40.88 -6.04 16.87
N SER A 47 -41.64 -6.20 17.95
CA SER A 47 -41.27 -6.69 19.29
C SER A 47 -39.84 -6.46 19.77
N THR A 48 -39.73 -5.47 20.63
CA THR A 48 -38.68 -5.22 21.62
C THR A 48 -38.26 -6.49 22.36
N GLN A 49 -37.00 -6.87 22.24
CA GLN A 49 -36.24 -7.40 23.38
C GLN A 49 -34.99 -6.52 23.52
N GLN A 50 -34.92 -5.83 24.66
CA GLN A 50 -33.79 -4.99 25.05
C GLN A 50 -32.52 -5.84 25.12
N ALA A 51 -31.58 -5.56 24.22
CA ALA A 51 -30.19 -5.97 24.34
C ALA A 51 -29.35 -4.70 24.58
N PRO A 52 -28.24 -4.78 25.34
CA PRO A 52 -27.40 -3.61 25.64
C PRO A 52 -26.91 -2.94 24.35
N GLU A 53 -26.77 -1.61 24.36
CA GLU A 53 -26.52 -0.74 23.20
C GLU A 53 -25.38 -1.23 22.26
N GLU A 54 -24.34 -1.88 22.82
CA GLU A 54 -23.26 -2.52 22.04
C GLU A 54 -23.72 -3.67 21.12
N LYS A 55 -24.76 -4.42 21.49
CA LYS A 55 -25.35 -5.47 20.66
C LYS A 55 -26.25 -4.89 19.57
N GLN A 56 -26.78 -3.70 19.75
CA GLN A 56 -27.60 -3.01 18.75
C GLN A 56 -26.70 -2.44 17.63
N GLU A 57 -25.61 -1.75 17.98
CA GLU A 57 -24.64 -1.18 17.02
C GLU A 57 -23.96 -2.27 16.17
N ASN A 58 -23.51 -3.35 16.80
CA ASN A 58 -22.89 -4.48 16.11
C ASN A 58 -23.86 -5.22 15.17
N ASN A 59 -25.17 -5.13 15.40
CA ASN A 59 -26.20 -5.71 14.54
C ASN A 59 -26.65 -4.80 13.41
N ILE A 60 -26.58 -3.47 13.58
CA ILE A 60 -26.89 -2.49 12.51
C ILE A 60 -25.85 -2.58 11.39
N ILE A 61 -24.58 -2.78 11.73
CA ILE A 61 -23.48 -2.87 10.76
C ILE A 61 -23.41 -4.26 10.09
N LYS A 62 -23.91 -5.31 10.76
CA LYS A 62 -24.05 -6.66 10.18
C LYS A 62 -25.26 -6.81 9.26
N ARG A 63 -26.29 -5.96 9.41
CA ARG A 63 -27.43 -5.93 8.50
C ARG A 63 -27.14 -4.93 7.39
N LYS A 64 -26.64 -5.44 6.26
CA LYS A 64 -26.58 -4.70 5.00
C LYS A 64 -27.94 -4.04 4.76
N HIS A 65 -27.96 -2.70 4.70
CA HIS A 65 -29.17 -1.98 4.30
C HIS A 65 -29.49 -2.39 2.84
N PRO A 66 -30.76 -2.59 2.46
CA PRO A 66 -31.09 -3.02 1.10
C PRO A 66 -30.66 -2.04 0.01
N ASP A 67 -30.44 -0.78 0.36
CA ASP A 67 -29.90 0.25 -0.52
C ASP A 67 -28.38 0.39 -0.31
N ASP A 68 -27.60 0.04 -1.34
CA ASP A 68 -26.14 0.13 -1.33
C ASP A 68 -25.63 1.57 -1.19
N ASN A 69 -26.37 2.58 -1.66
CA ASN A 69 -25.96 3.98 -1.48
C ASN A 69 -26.00 4.39 -0.01
N VAL A 70 -27.03 3.95 0.71
CA VAL A 70 -27.13 4.17 2.15
C VAL A 70 -26.01 3.44 2.88
N HIS A 71 -25.65 2.24 2.44
CA HIS A 71 -24.53 1.49 3.02
C HIS A 71 -23.18 2.17 2.79
N VAL A 72 -22.93 2.67 1.57
CA VAL A 72 -21.73 3.46 1.23
C VAL A 72 -21.64 4.72 2.08
N LEU A 73 -22.74 5.46 2.25
CA LEU A 73 -22.79 6.65 3.12
C LEU A 73 -22.55 6.31 4.59
N ALA A 74 -23.11 5.20 5.07
CA ALA A 74 -22.90 4.72 6.43
C ALA A 74 -21.43 4.37 6.68
N LEU A 75 -20.74 3.71 5.74
CA LEU A 75 -19.31 3.41 5.86
C LEU A 75 -18.45 4.67 5.83
N LYS A 76 -18.78 5.66 4.99
CA LYS A 76 -18.11 6.97 5.00
C LYS A 76 -18.26 7.67 6.34
N ALA A 77 -19.48 7.74 6.87
CA ALA A 77 -19.76 8.37 8.16
C ALA A 77 -19.05 7.64 9.31
N LEU A 78 -19.07 6.30 9.30
CA LEU A 78 -18.34 5.48 10.26
C LEU A 78 -16.82 5.73 10.17
N GLY A 79 -16.27 5.88 8.97
CA GLY A 79 -14.86 6.18 8.76
C GLY A 79 -14.45 7.51 9.39
N VAL A 80 -15.21 8.58 9.12
CA VAL A 80 -15.00 9.90 9.74
C VAL A 80 -15.14 9.82 11.25
N TYR A 81 -16.15 9.13 11.77
CA TYR A 81 -16.32 8.93 13.21
C TYR A 81 -15.14 8.22 13.85
N CYS A 82 -14.64 7.16 13.20
CA CYS A 82 -13.45 6.44 13.65
C CYS A 82 -12.18 7.30 13.59
N ILE A 83 -12.07 8.28 12.69
CA ILE A 83 -10.93 9.23 12.66
C ILE A 83 -10.99 10.22 13.85
N LEU A 84 -12.18 10.48 14.39
CA LEU A 84 -12.36 11.41 15.51
C LEU A 84 -12.16 10.73 16.88
N ASP A 85 -12.48 9.44 16.99
CA ASP A 85 -12.36 8.67 18.23
C ASP A 85 -11.58 7.37 18.02
N LYS A 86 -10.39 7.32 18.64
CA LYS A 86 -9.48 6.19 18.57
C LYS A 86 -10.09 4.88 19.11
N GLU A 87 -10.92 4.93 20.15
CA GLU A 87 -11.53 3.72 20.73
C GLU A 87 -12.57 3.14 19.76
N MET A 88 -13.30 4.02 19.07
CA MET A 88 -14.22 3.63 18.00
C MET A 88 -13.47 3.07 16.79
N ALA A 89 -12.31 3.66 16.45
CA ALA A 89 -11.44 3.08 15.43
C ALA A 89 -11.05 1.64 15.77
N LYS A 90 -10.64 1.37 17.02
CA LYS A 90 -10.26 0.02 17.46
C LYS A 90 -11.45 -0.94 17.42
N LYS A 91 -12.64 -0.48 17.82
CA LYS A 91 -13.89 -1.26 17.78
C LYS A 91 -14.32 -1.61 16.35
N TYR A 92 -14.20 -0.68 15.41
CA TYR A 92 -14.81 -0.79 14.08
C TYR A 92 -13.83 -1.05 12.93
N LEU A 93 -12.51 -1.06 13.14
CA LEU A 93 -11.55 -1.39 12.06
C LEU A 93 -11.89 -2.73 11.37
N MET A 94 -12.27 -3.74 12.15
CA MET A 94 -12.64 -5.06 11.62
C MET A 94 -13.91 -5.05 10.77
N VAL A 95 -14.78 -4.06 10.94
CA VAL A 95 -15.94 -3.87 10.05
C VAL A 95 -15.45 -3.54 8.64
N PHE A 96 -14.50 -2.62 8.49
CA PHE A 96 -13.99 -2.26 7.18
C PHE A 96 -13.32 -3.44 6.48
N PHE A 97 -12.51 -4.22 7.20
CA PHE A 97 -11.93 -5.46 6.66
C PHE A 97 -13.00 -6.47 6.25
N TYR A 98 -14.05 -6.64 7.05
CA TYR A 98 -15.15 -7.54 6.71
C TYR A 98 -15.90 -7.08 5.46
N GLN A 99 -16.25 -5.79 5.36
CA GLN A 99 -16.95 -5.24 4.19
C GLN A 99 -16.09 -5.30 2.93
N PHE A 100 -14.79 -5.08 3.08
CA PHE A 100 -13.81 -5.22 2.01
C PHE A 100 -13.68 -6.68 1.53
N SER A 101 -13.77 -7.65 2.44
CA SER A 101 -13.60 -9.07 2.11
C SER A 101 -14.89 -9.74 1.66
N ALA A 102 -16.06 -9.23 2.02
CA ALA A 102 -17.33 -9.83 1.68
C ALA A 102 -17.64 -9.71 0.18
N GLU A 103 -18.43 -10.66 -0.34
CA GLU A 103 -19.01 -10.54 -1.68
C GLU A 103 -19.96 -9.33 -1.71
N GLN A 104 -19.66 -8.35 -2.55
CA GLN A 104 -20.47 -7.15 -2.72
C GLN A 104 -20.97 -7.08 -4.16
N GLU A 105 -22.24 -6.69 -4.30
CA GLU A 105 -22.83 -6.37 -5.61
C GLU A 105 -22.37 -5.00 -6.12
N ASN A 106 -22.13 -4.05 -5.20
CA ASN A 106 -21.61 -2.73 -5.52
C ASN A 106 -20.11 -2.60 -5.15
N PRO A 107 -19.22 -2.40 -6.13
CA PRO A 107 -17.78 -2.26 -5.90
C PRO A 107 -17.40 -1.00 -5.09
N ASP A 108 -18.27 0.02 -5.04
CA ASP A 108 -18.04 1.22 -4.23
C ASP A 108 -17.88 0.91 -2.74
N ILE A 109 -18.50 -0.19 -2.28
CA ILE A 109 -18.37 -0.65 -0.89
C ILE A 109 -16.93 -1.08 -0.61
N TRP A 110 -16.30 -1.81 -1.53
CA TRP A 110 -14.88 -2.19 -1.40
C TRP A 110 -13.97 -0.96 -1.42
N VAL A 111 -14.25 -0.01 -2.31
CA VAL A 111 -13.50 1.25 -2.44
C VAL A 111 -13.55 2.06 -1.14
N ILE A 112 -14.74 2.28 -0.59
CA ILE A 112 -14.90 3.04 0.66
C ILE A 112 -14.33 2.28 1.85
N ALA A 113 -14.50 0.96 1.90
CA ALA A 113 -13.93 0.15 2.97
C ALA A 113 -12.40 0.22 2.97
N LEU A 114 -11.78 0.06 1.80
CA LEU A 114 -10.33 0.11 1.65
C LEU A 114 -9.76 1.51 1.97
N LYS A 115 -10.42 2.58 1.52
CA LYS A 115 -10.06 3.96 1.89
C LYS A 115 -10.14 4.17 3.40
N GLY A 116 -11.22 3.69 4.04
CA GLY A 116 -11.37 3.73 5.50
C GLY A 116 -10.24 2.99 6.22
N ILE A 117 -9.84 1.80 5.75
CA ILE A 117 -8.70 1.07 6.31
C ILE A 117 -7.42 1.92 6.25
N PHE A 118 -7.09 2.48 5.09
CA PHE A 118 -5.88 3.30 4.96
C PHE A 118 -5.92 4.57 5.80
N ASP A 119 -7.05 5.27 5.86
CA ASP A 119 -7.19 6.49 6.68
C ASP A 119 -6.98 6.19 8.17
N LEU A 120 -7.54 5.07 8.67
CA LEU A 120 -7.36 4.66 10.06
C LEU A 120 -5.91 4.25 10.36
N LEU A 121 -5.28 3.47 9.47
CA LEU A 121 -3.87 3.10 9.61
C LEU A 121 -2.94 4.32 9.54
N LEU A 122 -3.28 5.34 8.73
CA LEU A 122 -2.53 6.59 8.65
C LEU A 122 -2.67 7.44 9.92
N SER A 123 -3.89 7.55 10.45
CA SER A 123 -4.19 8.33 11.65
C SER A 123 -3.56 7.74 12.90
N TYR A 124 -3.72 6.43 13.13
CA TYR A 124 -3.38 5.82 14.41
C TYR A 124 -2.15 4.90 14.38
N GLY A 125 -1.71 4.47 13.19
CA GLY A 125 -0.62 3.49 13.05
C GLY A 125 -1.07 2.05 13.29
N LEU A 126 -0.27 1.09 12.83
CA LEU A 126 -0.57 -0.34 13.01
C LEU A 126 -0.42 -0.76 14.48
N GLU A 127 0.44 -0.06 15.23
CA GLU A 127 0.74 -0.34 16.63
C GLU A 127 -0.49 -0.11 17.52
N TYR A 128 -1.24 0.97 17.27
CA TYR A 128 -2.41 1.32 18.06
C TYR A 128 -3.51 0.27 17.98
N PHE A 129 -3.73 -0.26 16.78
CA PHE A 129 -4.75 -1.26 16.57
C PHE A 129 -4.41 -2.61 17.18
N GLU A 130 -3.17 -2.78 17.70
CA GLU A 130 -2.68 -4.04 18.25
C GLU A 130 -3.28 -5.19 17.45
N ILE A 131 -3.05 -5.22 16.13
CA ILE A 131 -3.71 -6.18 15.23
C ILE A 131 -3.15 -7.62 15.46
N LEU A 132 -2.92 -7.95 16.72
CA LEU A 132 -1.87 -8.78 17.30
C LEU A 132 -2.42 -10.02 17.98
N GLN A 133 -3.71 -10.35 17.88
CA GLN A 133 -4.24 -11.65 18.31
C GLN A 133 -5.45 -12.05 17.46
N ILE A 134 -5.24 -12.45 16.20
CA ILE A 134 -6.22 -13.28 15.51
C ILE A 134 -5.87 -14.72 15.89
N PRO A 135 -6.73 -15.46 16.61
CA PRO A 135 -6.55 -16.89 16.78
C PRO A 135 -6.55 -17.55 15.40
N GLU A 136 -5.56 -18.41 15.13
CA GLU A 136 -5.32 -19.13 13.86
C GLU A 136 -6.57 -19.87 13.31
N GLU A 137 -7.63 -20.01 14.10
CA GLU A 137 -8.88 -20.69 13.73
C GLU A 137 -9.76 -19.95 12.71
N ARG A 138 -9.47 -18.69 12.36
CA ARG A 138 -10.21 -17.93 11.32
C ARG A 138 -9.45 -17.78 10.01
N SER A 139 -8.82 -18.86 9.55
CA SER A 139 -8.18 -19.06 8.24
C SER A 139 -9.14 -19.02 7.03
N GLY A 140 -10.14 -18.13 7.07
CA GLY A 140 -11.02 -17.80 5.95
C GLY A 140 -10.51 -16.63 5.11
N TRP A 141 -9.72 -15.71 5.69
CA TRP A 141 -9.23 -14.52 4.99
C TRP A 141 -8.23 -14.88 3.87
N SER A 142 -7.40 -15.90 4.11
CA SER A 142 -6.44 -16.40 3.12
C SER A 142 -7.08 -17.22 1.99
N ARG A 143 -8.40 -17.50 2.01
CA ARG A 143 -9.08 -18.27 0.94
C ARG A 143 -9.90 -17.41 -0.01
N MET A 144 -10.28 -16.19 0.38
CA MET A 144 -11.19 -15.33 -0.41
C MET A 144 -10.47 -14.26 -1.23
N LEU A 145 -9.19 -13.98 -0.94
CA LEU A 145 -8.39 -12.99 -1.68
C LEU A 145 -7.47 -13.61 -2.75
N TYR A 146 -7.39 -14.94 -2.82
CA TYR A 146 -6.74 -15.66 -3.92
C TYR A 146 -7.79 -16.17 -4.88
N THR A 147 -8.22 -15.33 -5.80
CA THR A 147 -8.76 -15.84 -7.06
C THR A 147 -7.65 -15.79 -8.10
N HIS A 148 -7.23 -16.99 -8.51
CA HIS A 148 -6.27 -17.37 -9.55
C HIS A 148 -4.78 -17.54 -9.19
N ASP A 149 -4.38 -18.82 -9.18
CA ASP A 149 -3.04 -19.43 -9.36
C ASP A 149 -1.90 -18.49 -9.77
N VAL A 150 -0.90 -18.34 -8.90
CA VAL A 150 0.52 -18.52 -9.27
C VAL A 150 1.27 -19.07 -8.06
N ASP A 151 1.96 -20.19 -8.25
CA ASP A 151 2.83 -20.87 -7.29
C ASP A 151 3.74 -19.91 -6.50
N SER A 152 3.60 -19.89 -5.18
CA SER A 152 4.66 -19.44 -4.27
C SER A 152 4.65 -20.29 -3.01
N VAL A 153 5.51 -21.30 -3.06
CA VAL A 153 5.90 -22.19 -1.97
C VAL A 153 6.46 -21.42 -0.78
N VAL A 154 5.86 -21.53 0.41
CA VAL A 154 6.61 -21.40 1.67
C VAL A 154 6.13 -22.43 2.69
N SER A 155 7.10 -23.25 3.11
CA SER A 155 7.03 -24.22 4.21
C SER A 155 6.66 -23.56 5.53
N LEU A 156 5.60 -24.07 6.16
CA LEU A 156 5.25 -23.80 7.54
C LEU A 156 6.13 -24.65 8.45
N ASN A 157 7.17 -24.06 9.05
CA ASN A 157 7.79 -24.59 10.27
C ASN A 157 8.54 -23.50 11.03
N GLY A 158 7.98 -23.05 12.17
CA GLY A 158 8.77 -22.56 13.30
C GLY A 158 8.37 -21.23 13.95
N ARG A 159 7.64 -21.35 15.08
CA ARG A 159 7.46 -20.42 16.23
C ARG A 159 6.61 -19.13 16.05
N PRO A 160 5.64 -18.86 16.96
CA PRO A 160 4.83 -17.66 16.89
C PRO A 160 5.53 -16.52 17.66
N ALA A 161 5.87 -15.46 16.95
CA ALA A 161 6.25 -14.18 17.53
C ALA A 161 5.23 -13.12 17.08
N ILE A 162 4.89 -12.20 17.98
CA ILE A 162 3.92 -11.10 17.82
C ILE A 162 4.16 -10.25 16.54
N GLU A 163 5.37 -10.32 15.96
CA GLU A 163 5.74 -9.69 14.68
C GLU A 163 5.07 -10.31 13.43
N ASP A 164 4.51 -11.50 13.53
CA ASP A 164 4.03 -12.28 12.37
C ASP A 164 2.69 -11.75 11.81
N ASN A 165 1.81 -11.24 12.66
CA ASN A 165 0.46 -10.81 12.24
C ASN A 165 0.41 -9.40 11.63
N SER A 166 1.24 -8.45 12.05
CA SER A 166 1.32 -7.15 11.37
C SER A 166 1.87 -7.29 9.95
N ARG A 167 2.78 -8.25 9.73
CA ARG A 167 3.25 -8.66 8.40
C ARG A 167 2.12 -9.24 7.56
N ASN A 168 1.20 -10.01 8.15
CA ASN A 168 0.04 -10.55 7.42
C ASN A 168 -0.87 -9.47 6.82
N PHE A 169 -1.14 -8.37 7.54
CA PHE A 169 -1.96 -7.27 6.99
C PHE A 169 -1.26 -6.49 5.89
N VAL A 170 0.00 -6.13 6.13
CA VAL A 170 0.79 -5.45 5.09
C VAL A 170 0.90 -6.35 3.87
N HIS A 171 1.05 -7.66 4.04
CA HIS A 171 1.06 -8.64 2.95
C HIS A 171 -0.28 -8.67 2.19
N ILE A 172 -1.41 -8.71 2.90
CA ILE A 172 -2.75 -8.65 2.29
C ILE A 172 -2.92 -7.37 1.45
N LEU A 173 -2.62 -6.21 2.03
CA LEU A 173 -2.73 -4.92 1.34
C LEU A 173 -1.74 -4.84 0.16
N THR A 174 -0.55 -5.40 0.30
CA THR A 174 0.45 -5.49 -0.78
C THR A 174 -0.03 -6.41 -1.91
N GLY A 175 -0.76 -7.50 -1.60
CA GLY A 175 -1.39 -8.37 -2.59
C GLY A 175 -2.40 -7.65 -3.49
N LEU A 176 -3.01 -6.56 -3.00
CA LEU A 176 -3.94 -5.75 -3.80
C LEU A 176 -3.27 -4.99 -4.94
N LEU A 177 -1.93 -4.89 -4.96
CA LEU A 177 -1.21 -4.29 -6.08
C LEU A 177 -1.35 -5.11 -7.38
N ASP A 178 -1.72 -6.40 -7.29
CA ASP A 178 -1.94 -7.27 -8.46
C ASP A 178 -3.44 -7.50 -8.74
N ASN A 179 -4.34 -6.75 -8.08
CA ASN A 179 -5.78 -6.96 -8.19
C ASN A 179 -6.29 -6.71 -9.63
N ALA A 180 -7.25 -7.48 -10.14
CA ALA A 180 -7.79 -7.26 -11.48
C ALA A 180 -8.55 -5.91 -11.60
N ASN A 181 -9.18 -5.44 -10.52
CA ASN A 181 -9.87 -4.16 -10.47
C ASN A 181 -8.86 -3.01 -10.38
N GLN A 182 -8.82 -2.16 -11.42
CA GLN A 182 -7.91 -1.02 -11.49
C GLN A 182 -8.06 -0.08 -10.30
N GLU A 183 -9.27 0.35 -9.95
CA GLU A 183 -9.50 1.30 -8.87
C GLU A 183 -9.00 0.78 -7.51
N LEU A 184 -9.20 -0.51 -7.23
CA LEU A 184 -8.68 -1.13 -6.01
C LEU A 184 -7.16 -1.18 -6.00
N ARG A 185 -6.51 -1.51 -7.13
CA ARG A 185 -5.04 -1.41 -7.26
C ARG A 185 -4.56 0.01 -6.98
N THR A 186 -5.21 1.01 -7.58
CA THR A 186 -4.86 2.42 -7.43
C THR A 186 -4.92 2.87 -5.98
N ILE A 187 -6.01 2.56 -5.28
CA ILE A 187 -6.21 2.91 -3.87
C ILE A 187 -5.19 2.18 -2.99
N ALA A 188 -4.92 0.90 -3.27
CA ALA A 188 -3.93 0.14 -2.54
C ALA A 188 -2.52 0.72 -2.69
N ALA A 189 -2.11 1.04 -3.92
CA ALA A 189 -0.83 1.67 -4.21
C ALA A 189 -0.70 3.02 -3.50
N GLU A 190 -1.69 3.91 -3.66
CA GLU A 190 -1.69 5.23 -3.00
C GLU A 190 -1.64 5.10 -1.47
N GLY A 191 -2.46 4.21 -0.89
CA GLY A 191 -2.50 3.97 0.54
C GLY A 191 -1.17 3.45 1.10
N LEU A 192 -0.55 2.47 0.43
CA LEU A 192 0.77 1.94 0.80
C LEU A 192 1.86 3.00 0.68
N CYS A 193 1.85 3.81 -0.39
CA CYS A 193 2.75 4.94 -0.56
C CYS A 193 2.62 5.97 0.58
N LYS A 194 1.39 6.31 0.99
CA LYS A 194 1.15 7.21 2.13
C LYS A 194 1.65 6.61 3.44
N LEU A 195 1.41 5.32 3.69
CA LEU A 195 1.89 4.66 4.90
C LEU A 195 3.42 4.62 4.96
N LEU A 196 4.08 4.36 3.83
CA LEU A 196 5.54 4.41 3.69
C LEU A 196 6.10 5.81 3.98
N LEU A 197 5.56 6.84 3.33
CA LEU A 197 6.03 8.23 3.50
C LEU A 197 5.90 8.72 4.95
N ASN A 198 4.83 8.30 5.64
CA ASN A 198 4.57 8.65 7.03
C ASN A 198 5.20 7.67 8.03
N ARG A 199 6.02 6.71 7.55
CA ARG A 199 6.68 5.67 8.36
C ARG A 199 5.72 4.90 9.28
N ARG A 200 4.48 4.72 8.83
CA ARG A 200 3.48 3.88 9.51
C ARG A 200 3.74 2.40 9.26
N ILE A 201 4.44 2.08 8.18
CA ILE A 201 4.92 0.73 7.90
C ILE A 201 6.42 0.77 7.66
N SER A 202 7.13 -0.10 8.34
CA SER A 202 8.56 -0.37 8.11
C SER A 202 8.64 -1.44 7.02
N SER A 203 8.23 -1.12 5.79
CA SER A 203 8.04 -2.17 4.78
C SER A 203 9.31 -2.93 4.45
N SER A 204 9.15 -4.23 4.19
CA SER A 204 10.14 -5.06 3.52
C SER A 204 10.53 -4.46 2.17
N SER A 205 11.78 -4.60 1.78
CA SER A 205 12.32 -4.24 0.46
C SER A 205 11.49 -4.78 -0.72
N SER A 206 10.76 -5.87 -0.49
CA SER A 206 9.80 -6.44 -1.45
C SER A 206 8.67 -5.48 -1.84
N LEU A 207 8.15 -4.64 -0.94
CA LEU A 207 7.07 -3.70 -1.29
C LEU A 207 7.58 -2.59 -2.21
N VAL A 208 8.75 -2.02 -1.91
CA VAL A 208 9.35 -0.96 -2.75
C VAL A 208 9.64 -1.51 -4.15
N SER A 209 10.19 -2.72 -4.25
CA SER A 209 10.38 -3.42 -5.52
C SER A 209 9.07 -3.57 -6.30
N ARG A 210 7.98 -4.02 -5.65
CA ARG A 210 6.66 -4.16 -6.29
C ARG A 210 6.09 -2.83 -6.76
N LEU A 211 6.21 -1.75 -5.98
CA LEU A 211 5.76 -0.41 -6.39
C LEU A 211 6.56 0.12 -7.58
N ILE A 212 7.87 -0.19 -7.67
CA ILE A 212 8.70 0.17 -8.81
C ILE A 212 8.21 -0.59 -10.05
N ILE A 213 8.03 -1.91 -9.97
CA ILE A 213 7.52 -2.72 -11.08
C ILE A 213 6.14 -2.20 -11.52
N LEU A 214 5.25 -1.90 -10.57
CA LEU A 214 3.90 -1.38 -10.85
C LEU A 214 3.94 -0.04 -11.61
N CYS A 215 4.90 0.84 -11.27
CA CYS A 215 5.10 2.13 -11.93
C CYS A 215 5.55 2.00 -13.38
N TYR A 216 6.29 0.94 -13.72
CA TYR A 216 6.80 0.68 -15.07
C TYR A 216 5.95 -0.32 -15.86
N ASN A 217 4.97 -0.97 -15.22
CA ASN A 217 4.14 -1.97 -15.87
C ASN A 217 3.22 -1.33 -16.93
N PRO A 218 3.37 -1.67 -18.22
CA PRO A 218 2.57 -1.09 -19.31
C PRO A 218 1.08 -1.40 -19.19
N ALA A 219 0.70 -2.45 -18.45
CA ALA A 219 -0.69 -2.77 -18.17
C ALA A 219 -1.44 -1.65 -17.43
N ASN A 220 -0.72 -0.69 -16.83
CA ASN A 220 -1.28 0.45 -16.12
C ASN A 220 -1.17 1.77 -16.90
N ASP A 221 -0.89 1.75 -18.20
CA ASP A 221 -0.72 2.98 -18.99
C ASP A 221 -1.96 3.86 -19.04
N ASP A 222 -3.15 3.24 -19.02
CA ASP A 222 -4.44 3.93 -18.96
C ASP A 222 -4.74 4.52 -17.57
N ASP A 223 -4.07 4.03 -16.51
CA ASP A 223 -4.20 4.56 -15.15
C ASP A 223 -3.23 5.72 -14.90
N VAL A 224 -3.56 6.86 -15.50
CA VAL A 224 -2.76 8.10 -15.39
C VAL A 224 -2.58 8.51 -13.92
N TYR A 225 -3.61 8.33 -13.08
CA TYR A 225 -3.55 8.73 -11.67
C TYR A 225 -2.58 7.86 -10.88
N LEU A 226 -2.64 6.53 -11.04
CA LEU A 226 -1.71 5.60 -10.39
C LEU A 226 -0.26 5.94 -10.75
N ARG A 227 0.03 6.14 -12.03
CA ARG A 227 1.37 6.49 -12.50
C ARG A 227 1.87 7.80 -11.89
N GLN A 228 1.05 8.85 -11.90
CA GLN A 228 1.40 10.13 -11.28
C GLN A 228 1.61 10.00 -9.77
N CYS A 229 0.76 9.23 -9.09
CA CYS A 229 0.86 8.93 -7.67
C CYS A 229 2.22 8.28 -7.33
N LEU A 230 2.59 7.23 -8.07
CA LEU A 230 3.85 6.52 -7.87
C LEU A 230 5.07 7.39 -8.17
N CYS A 231 5.06 8.16 -9.27
CA CYS A 231 6.14 9.09 -9.58
C CYS A 231 6.34 10.13 -8.45
N ALA A 232 5.26 10.79 -8.03
CA ALA A 232 5.31 11.76 -6.94
C ALA A 232 5.76 11.11 -5.62
N PHE A 233 5.29 9.89 -5.34
CA PHE A 233 5.70 9.11 -4.18
C PHE A 233 7.21 8.89 -4.19
N PHE A 234 7.80 8.37 -5.26
CA PHE A 234 9.24 8.06 -5.28
C PHE A 234 10.12 9.30 -5.15
N ASP A 235 9.73 10.42 -5.77
CA ASP A 235 10.42 11.70 -5.61
C ASP A 235 10.45 12.16 -4.14
N HIS A 236 9.33 12.03 -3.44
CA HIS A 236 9.23 12.38 -2.02
C HIS A 236 9.87 11.35 -1.10
N PHE A 237 9.74 10.06 -1.42
CA PHE A 237 10.25 8.95 -0.61
C PHE A 237 11.77 9.05 -0.51
N ALA A 238 12.45 9.22 -1.65
CA ALA A 238 13.90 9.38 -1.70
C ALA A 238 14.40 10.51 -0.79
N ILE A 239 13.70 11.66 -0.76
CA ILE A 239 14.19 12.86 -0.06
C ILE A 239 13.77 12.89 1.42
N ARG A 240 12.60 12.36 1.76
CA ARG A 240 11.96 12.54 3.08
C ARG A 240 12.15 11.36 4.03
N VAL A 241 12.42 10.16 3.50
CA VAL A 241 12.57 8.94 4.29
C VAL A 241 14.08 8.64 4.44
N PRO A 242 14.65 8.68 5.65
CA PRO A 242 16.09 8.56 5.89
C PRO A 242 16.68 7.24 5.44
N ASP A 243 15.93 6.16 5.59
CA ASP A 243 16.31 4.80 5.20
C ASP A 243 15.84 4.45 3.77
N ALA A 244 15.41 5.44 2.98
CA ALA A 244 15.06 5.23 1.58
C ALA A 244 16.22 4.64 0.74
N PRO A 245 17.49 5.08 0.87
CA PRO A 245 18.57 4.52 0.06
C PRO A 245 18.72 3.01 0.24
N GLU A 246 18.72 2.52 1.48
CA GLU A 246 18.81 1.10 1.82
C GLU A 246 17.61 0.30 1.28
N ARG A 247 16.42 0.93 1.26
CA ARG A 247 15.20 0.31 0.71
C ARG A 247 15.26 0.23 -0.81
N PHE A 248 15.81 1.22 -1.49
CA PHE A 248 16.04 1.18 -2.94
C PHE A 248 17.13 0.16 -3.31
N GLU A 249 18.25 0.14 -2.60
CA GLU A 249 19.32 -0.85 -2.76
C GLU A 249 18.78 -2.27 -2.64
N SER A 250 18.06 -2.54 -1.54
CA SER A 250 17.47 -3.86 -1.28
C SER A 250 16.37 -4.23 -2.28
N ALA A 251 15.78 -3.26 -2.99
CA ALA A 251 14.76 -3.48 -4.02
C ALA A 251 15.35 -3.71 -5.42
N TYR A 252 16.64 -3.41 -5.64
CA TYR A 252 17.29 -3.45 -6.94
C TYR A 252 17.19 -4.82 -7.62
N PHE A 253 17.80 -5.85 -7.03
CA PHE A 253 17.79 -7.20 -7.62
C PHE A 253 16.38 -7.79 -7.73
N PRO A 254 15.52 -7.71 -6.69
CA PRO A 254 14.14 -8.19 -6.82
C PRO A 254 13.37 -7.55 -7.99
N ALA A 255 13.50 -6.23 -8.20
CA ALA A 255 12.79 -5.55 -9.29
C ALA A 255 13.33 -5.96 -10.67
N VAL A 256 14.65 -5.88 -10.84
CA VAL A 256 15.33 -6.21 -12.10
C VAL A 256 15.09 -7.68 -12.49
N ARG A 257 15.17 -8.60 -11.52
CA ARG A 257 14.96 -10.04 -11.76
C ARG A 257 13.54 -10.36 -12.20
N VAL A 258 12.53 -9.72 -11.61
CA VAL A 258 11.13 -9.93 -12.02
C VAL A 258 10.90 -9.49 -13.47
N ILE A 259 11.51 -8.38 -13.89
CA ILE A 259 11.37 -7.87 -15.26
C ILE A 259 12.12 -8.79 -16.24
N CYS A 260 13.37 -9.17 -15.95
CA CYS A 260 14.14 -10.07 -16.80
C CYS A 260 13.50 -11.46 -16.98
N ASN A 261 12.85 -11.97 -15.92
CA ASN A 261 12.25 -13.31 -15.92
C ASN A 261 10.77 -13.32 -16.29
N ALA A 262 10.23 -12.20 -16.76
CA ALA A 262 8.84 -12.10 -17.15
C ALA A 262 8.53 -13.11 -18.26
N PRO A 263 7.42 -13.88 -18.20
CA PRO A 263 7.02 -14.74 -19.32
C PRO A 263 6.73 -13.93 -20.59
N ASP A 264 6.79 -14.56 -21.77
CA ASP A 264 6.54 -13.90 -23.08
C ASP A 264 5.16 -13.24 -23.17
N ILE A 265 4.17 -13.77 -22.44
CA ILE A 265 2.79 -13.23 -22.37
C ILE A 265 2.66 -12.03 -21.42
N SER A 266 3.68 -11.76 -20.62
CA SER A 266 3.65 -10.72 -19.60
C SER A 266 3.89 -9.34 -20.21
N PRO A 267 3.09 -8.31 -19.85
CA PRO A 267 3.33 -6.92 -20.25
C PRO A 267 4.72 -6.39 -19.83
N LEU A 268 5.36 -7.03 -18.84
CA LEU A 268 6.68 -6.60 -18.35
C LEU A 268 7.80 -6.82 -19.38
N GLN A 269 7.61 -7.67 -20.39
CA GLN A 269 8.61 -7.93 -21.44
C GLN A 269 8.96 -6.70 -22.27
N SER A 270 8.04 -5.75 -22.43
CA SER A 270 8.32 -4.52 -23.19
C SER A 270 9.06 -3.46 -22.37
N ILE A 271 9.33 -3.70 -21.09
CA ILE A 271 10.03 -2.75 -20.22
C ILE A 271 11.52 -2.82 -20.51
N ASP A 272 12.15 -1.66 -20.70
CA ASP A 272 13.60 -1.57 -20.68
C ASP A 272 14.11 -1.72 -19.24
N THR A 273 14.64 -2.90 -18.91
CA THR A 273 15.21 -3.19 -17.60
C THR A 273 16.32 -2.23 -17.21
N TYR A 274 17.10 -1.72 -18.17
CA TYR A 274 18.15 -0.76 -17.87
C TYR A 274 17.59 0.57 -17.37
N HIS A 275 16.47 1.04 -17.91
CA HIS A 275 15.80 2.24 -17.38
C HIS A 275 15.34 2.07 -15.94
N VAL A 276 14.81 0.89 -15.58
CA VAL A 276 14.44 0.59 -14.20
C VAL A 276 15.67 0.56 -13.29
N SER A 277 16.76 -0.07 -13.72
CA SER A 277 18.03 -0.05 -12.99
C SER A 277 18.53 1.37 -12.74
N ILE A 278 18.58 2.21 -13.77
CA ILE A 278 19.04 3.60 -13.65
C ILE A 278 18.14 4.43 -12.73
N PHE A 279 16.82 4.22 -12.79
CA PHE A 279 15.88 4.87 -11.90
C PHE A 279 16.18 4.54 -10.43
N ILE A 280 16.40 3.26 -10.10
CA ILE A 280 16.71 2.83 -8.73
C ILE A 280 18.05 3.44 -8.27
N LEU A 281 19.10 3.32 -9.09
CA LEU A 281 20.43 3.86 -8.76
C LEU A 281 20.40 5.38 -8.54
N THR A 282 19.73 6.12 -9.43
CA THR A 282 19.58 7.57 -9.31
C THR A 282 18.77 7.95 -8.07
N SER A 283 17.75 7.16 -7.72
CA SER A 283 16.95 7.38 -6.51
C SER A 283 17.77 7.19 -5.24
N ILE A 284 18.69 6.21 -5.22
CA ILE A 284 19.69 6.04 -4.17
C ILE A 284 20.56 7.30 -4.07
N THR A 285 21.14 7.78 -5.19
CA THR A 285 21.99 8.99 -5.18
C THR A 285 21.26 10.19 -4.59
N ARG A 286 20.00 10.40 -5.01
CA ARG A 286 19.17 11.52 -4.56
C ARG A 286 18.86 11.46 -3.07
N SER A 287 18.60 10.26 -2.55
CA SER A 287 18.32 10.04 -1.12
C SER A 287 19.56 10.32 -0.24
N SER A 288 20.72 10.06 -0.81
CA SER A 288 22.01 10.07 -0.17
C SER A 288 22.75 11.41 -0.14
N GLN A 289 22.22 12.47 -0.78
CA GLN A 289 22.88 13.78 -0.89
C GLN A 289 23.28 14.43 0.45
N LYS A 290 22.78 13.92 1.59
CA LYS A 290 23.09 14.40 2.95
C LYS A 290 24.13 13.57 3.71
N PHE A 291 24.55 12.40 3.20
CA PHE A 291 25.23 11.37 4.00
C PHE A 291 26.63 10.96 3.52
N GLY A 292 27.20 11.66 2.52
CA GLY A 292 28.62 11.59 2.12
C GLY A 292 29.23 10.19 2.11
N LYS A 293 29.86 9.78 3.23
CA LYS A 293 30.56 8.50 3.39
C LYS A 293 29.66 7.25 3.31
N GLN A 294 28.50 7.24 3.97
CA GLN A 294 27.58 6.08 3.96
C GLN A 294 27.07 5.74 2.55
N VAL A 295 27.04 6.74 1.68
CA VAL A 295 26.65 6.60 0.28
C VAL A 295 27.68 5.75 -0.45
N PHE A 296 28.96 6.07 -0.33
CA PHE A 296 30.02 5.34 -1.02
C PHE A 296 30.07 3.88 -0.56
N ASP A 297 29.88 3.61 0.73
CA ASP A 297 29.82 2.22 1.23
C ASP A 297 28.69 1.42 0.56
N MET A 298 27.51 2.01 0.40
CA MET A 298 26.37 1.37 -0.29
C MET A 298 26.64 1.17 -1.79
N TYR A 299 27.21 2.17 -2.48
CA TYR A 299 27.58 2.03 -3.90
C TYR A 299 28.65 0.95 -4.11
N ASN A 300 29.61 0.86 -3.20
CA ASN A 300 30.64 -0.17 -3.23
C ASN A 300 30.02 -1.55 -3.03
N ASN A 301 29.16 -1.71 -2.02
CA ASN A 301 28.44 -2.97 -1.76
C ASN A 301 27.59 -3.39 -2.96
N LEU A 302 26.86 -2.45 -3.56
CA LEU A 302 26.04 -2.71 -4.74
C LEU A 302 26.91 -3.06 -5.96
N ALA A 303 28.08 -2.42 -6.13
CA ALA A 303 29.02 -2.77 -7.20
C ALA A 303 29.53 -4.22 -7.05
N PHE A 304 29.94 -4.62 -5.84
CA PHE A 304 30.33 -6.01 -5.56
C PHE A 304 29.17 -6.97 -5.78
N ALA A 305 27.96 -6.63 -5.34
CA ALA A 305 26.79 -7.48 -5.54
C ALA A 305 26.45 -7.65 -7.02
N ILE A 306 26.55 -6.57 -7.83
CA ILE A 306 26.33 -6.64 -9.28
C ILE A 306 27.42 -7.48 -9.96
N LEU A 307 28.69 -7.31 -9.59
CA LEU A 307 29.78 -8.13 -10.13
C LEU A 307 29.60 -9.61 -9.79
N ALA A 308 29.26 -9.92 -8.54
CA ALA A 308 28.96 -11.29 -8.11
C ALA A 308 27.79 -11.90 -8.91
N GLU A 309 26.76 -11.10 -9.21
CA GLU A 309 25.63 -11.55 -10.02
C GLU A 309 26.02 -11.76 -11.51
N ILE A 310 26.91 -10.93 -12.07
CA ILE A 310 27.44 -11.13 -13.43
C ILE A 310 28.28 -12.41 -13.52
N LEU A 311 29.13 -12.65 -12.51
CA LEU A 311 30.00 -13.82 -12.43
C LEU A 311 29.23 -15.11 -12.10
N ASN A 312 27.97 -15.02 -11.66
CA ASN A 312 27.14 -16.17 -11.36
C ASN A 312 26.60 -16.81 -12.64
N PRO A 313 27.01 -18.05 -12.99
CA PRO A 313 26.58 -18.74 -14.21
C PRO A 313 25.08 -19.07 -14.22
N ASP A 314 24.46 -19.15 -13.04
CA ASP A 314 23.03 -19.43 -12.88
C ASP A 314 22.19 -18.14 -12.78
N SER A 315 22.79 -16.96 -13.00
CA SER A 315 22.03 -15.72 -12.95
C SER A 315 21.00 -15.67 -14.08
N THR A 316 19.81 -15.24 -13.71
CA THR A 316 18.68 -15.05 -14.62
C THR A 316 18.55 -13.60 -15.10
N ILE A 317 19.41 -12.71 -14.60
CA ILE A 317 19.39 -11.30 -14.94
C ILE A 317 20.22 -11.06 -16.21
N ASN A 318 19.72 -10.20 -17.09
CA ASN A 318 20.44 -9.80 -18.29
C ASN A 318 21.80 -9.15 -17.94
N GLN A 319 22.89 -9.79 -18.35
CA GLN A 319 24.26 -9.33 -18.08
C GLN A 319 24.56 -7.95 -18.67
N GLU A 320 24.02 -7.63 -19.86
CA GLU A 320 24.19 -6.31 -20.48
C GLU A 320 23.59 -5.21 -19.60
N THR A 321 22.42 -5.45 -18.99
CA THR A 321 21.80 -4.51 -18.04
C THR A 321 22.69 -4.30 -16.81
N LEU A 322 23.27 -5.36 -16.26
CA LEU A 322 24.15 -5.28 -15.08
C LEU A 322 25.45 -4.53 -15.41
N ILE A 323 26.10 -4.85 -16.53
CA ILE A 323 27.31 -4.16 -17.00
C ILE A 323 27.04 -2.68 -17.21
N LYS A 324 25.95 -2.32 -17.90
CA LYS A 324 25.58 -0.90 -18.08
C LYS A 324 25.29 -0.22 -16.74
N SER A 325 24.71 -0.92 -15.78
CA SER A 325 24.41 -0.38 -14.45
C SER A 325 25.69 -0.07 -13.65
N LEU A 326 26.74 -0.90 -13.76
CA LEU A 326 28.04 -0.64 -13.13
C LEU A 326 28.66 0.69 -13.58
N THR A 327 28.45 1.10 -14.83
CA THR A 327 29.04 2.35 -15.35
C THR A 327 28.48 3.62 -14.70
N VAL A 328 27.33 3.51 -14.01
CA VAL A 328 26.66 4.63 -13.34
C VAL A 328 26.93 4.65 -11.84
N LEU A 329 27.47 3.57 -11.27
CA LEU A 329 27.84 3.53 -9.86
C LEU A 329 29.08 4.39 -9.59
N CYS A 330 28.97 5.32 -8.64
CA CYS A 330 30.11 6.09 -8.16
C CYS A 330 30.82 5.33 -7.04
N VAL A 331 31.80 4.51 -7.42
CA VAL A 331 32.56 3.68 -6.49
C VAL A 331 33.74 4.48 -5.91
N GLN A 332 33.90 4.49 -4.59
CA GLN A 332 35.03 5.13 -3.91
C GLN A 332 35.57 4.22 -2.81
N PHE A 333 36.82 3.80 -2.91
CA PHE A 333 37.47 2.96 -1.91
C PHE A 333 38.45 3.77 -1.07
N GLU A 334 38.33 3.65 0.25
CA GLU A 334 39.31 4.19 1.19
C GLU A 334 40.46 3.19 1.46
N ASP A 335 40.24 1.89 1.24
CA ASP A 335 41.19 0.81 1.51
C ASP A 335 41.69 0.10 0.24
N GLY A 336 42.99 -0.21 0.21
CA GLY A 336 43.67 -0.89 -0.91
C GLY A 336 43.10 -2.27 -1.30
N PRO A 337 42.79 -3.16 -0.34
CA PRO A 337 42.30 -4.51 -0.65
C PRO A 337 40.95 -4.52 -1.38
N SER A 338 40.00 -3.65 -0.98
CA SER A 338 38.71 -3.55 -1.67
C SER A 338 38.86 -3.08 -3.12
N LYS A 339 39.82 -2.19 -3.38
CA LYS A 339 40.14 -1.74 -4.74
C LYS A 339 40.76 -2.85 -5.58
N GLU A 340 41.68 -3.62 -5.02
CA GLU A 340 42.32 -4.76 -5.71
C GLU A 340 41.28 -5.85 -6.04
N ASN A 341 40.40 -6.21 -5.10
CA ASN A 341 39.33 -7.17 -5.31
C ASN A 341 38.38 -6.73 -6.44
N LEU A 342 37.96 -5.46 -6.46
CA LEU A 342 37.11 -4.95 -7.54
C LEU A 342 37.83 -5.00 -8.90
N GLN A 343 39.12 -4.66 -8.95
CA GLN A 343 39.89 -4.74 -10.18
C GLN A 343 39.99 -6.18 -10.70
N GLU A 344 40.25 -7.15 -9.80
CA GLU A 344 40.23 -8.57 -10.18
C GLU A 344 38.87 -9.02 -10.72
N ASP A 345 37.77 -8.64 -10.06
CA ASP A 345 36.44 -9.02 -10.51
C ASP A 345 36.05 -8.35 -11.83
N ILE A 346 36.43 -7.09 -12.04
CA ILE A 346 36.26 -6.39 -13.34
C ILE A 346 37.09 -7.07 -14.44
N GLU A 347 38.33 -7.48 -14.16
CA GLU A 347 39.15 -8.23 -15.11
C GLU A 347 38.52 -9.59 -15.45
N ARG A 348 37.97 -10.31 -14.46
CA ARG A 348 37.24 -11.56 -14.69
C ARG A 348 36.03 -11.35 -15.59
N VAL A 349 35.22 -10.31 -15.33
CA VAL A 349 34.07 -9.97 -16.18
C VAL A 349 34.51 -9.58 -17.59
N THR A 350 35.58 -8.80 -17.73
CA THR A 350 36.11 -8.39 -19.04
C THR A 350 36.63 -9.57 -19.84
N ASN A 351 37.14 -10.62 -19.18
CA ASN A 351 37.59 -11.85 -19.84
C ASN A 351 36.42 -12.80 -20.21
N MET A 352 35.21 -12.57 -19.72
CA MET A 352 34.01 -13.37 -20.03
C MET A 352 33.21 -12.85 -21.22
N VAL A 353 33.28 -11.53 -21.49
CA VAL A 353 32.63 -10.84 -22.63
C VAL A 353 33.54 -10.89 -23.86
#